data_AF-A0A5D6XGF4-F1
#
_entry.id   AF-A0A5D6XGF4-F1
#
_cell.length_a   1.000
_cell.length_b   1.000
_cell.length_c   1.000
_cell.angle_alpha   90.00
_cell.angle_beta   90.00
_cell.angle_gamma   90.00
#
_symmetry.space_group_name_H-M   'P 1'
#
loop_
_entity.id
_entity.type
_entity.pdbx_description
1 polymer ?
#
loop_
_entity_poly.entity_id
_entity_poly.type
_entity_poly.pdbx_seq_one_letter_code
_entity_poly.pdbx_strand_id
1 'polypeptide(L)' 'MWFGNYRQKLQLLVIVFFIFVAFGAADDAWMPWATLVVFLSMILLTDLLFLDATQFQYNPDYKA' A
#
# COMPACT_ATOMS: atom_id res chain seq x y z
N MET A 1 6.88 21.19 5.18
CA MET A 1 6.44 20.22 4.15
C MET A 1 7.47 19.10 3.88
N TRP A 2 8.20 18.60 4.90
CA TRP A 2 9.23 17.55 4.70
C TRP A 2 8.89 16.21 5.39
N PHE A 3 7.98 16.23 6.38
CA PHE A 3 7.44 15.05 7.07
C PHE A 3 6.12 14.51 6.47
N GLY A 4 5.61 15.14 5.41
CA GLY A 4 4.23 14.94 4.95
C GLY A 4 3.87 13.52 4.52
N ASN A 5 4.82 12.74 3.98
CA ASN A 5 4.51 11.45 3.35
C ASN A 5 5.31 10.28 3.93
N TYR A 6 5.73 10.34 5.19
CA TYR A 6 6.50 9.24 5.80
C TYR A 6 5.71 7.92 5.82
N ARG A 7 4.38 8.00 6.05
CA ARG A 7 3.45 6.86 5.98
C ARG A 7 3.43 6.21 4.60
N GLN A 8 3.25 6.98 3.53
CA GLN A 8 3.26 6.45 2.15
C GLN A 8 4.61 5.83 1.78
N LYS A 9 5.72 6.44 2.20
CA LYS A 9 7.06 5.88 1.97
C LYS A 9 7.26 4.54 2.70
N LEU A 10 6.78 4.43 3.94
CA LEU A 10 6.77 3.17 4.69
C LEU A 10 5.88 2.12 4.02
N GLN A 11 4.69 2.49 3.53
CA GLN A 11 3.82 1.56 2.81
C GLN A 11 4.47 1.03 1.53
N LEU A 12 5.12 1.89 0.75
CA LEU A 12 5.85 1.45 -0.44
C LEU A 12 6.98 0.49 -0.10
N LEU A 13 7.73 0.74 0.98
CA LEU A 13 8.75 -0.19 1.49
C LEU A 13 8.15 -1.54 1.90
N VAL A 14 6.98 -1.55 2.54
CA VAL A 14 6.27 -2.78 2.94
C VAL A 14 5.75 -3.56 1.72
N ILE A 15 5.23 -2.87 0.70
CA ILE A 15 4.82 -3.52 -0.56
C ILE A 15 6.02 -4.20 -1.23
N VAL A 16 7.15 -3.48 -1.34
CA VAL A 16 8.38 -4.02 -1.91
C VAL A 16 8.88 -5.22 -1.09
N PHE A 17 8.84 -5.15 0.24
CA PHE A 17 9.17 -6.27 1.12
C PHE A 17 8.32 -7.50 0.84
N PHE A 18 7.00 -7.35 0.68
CA PHE A 18 6.12 -8.48 0.38
C PHE A 18 6.40 -9.12 -0.98
N ILE A 19 6.86 -8.35 -1.97
CA ILE A 19 7.31 -8.89 -3.26
C ILE A 19 8.50 -9.85 -3.04
N PHE A 20 9.50 -9.45 -2.24
CA PHE A 20 10.64 -10.33 -1.92
C PHE A 20 10.22 -11.58 -1.14
N VAL A 21 9.30 -11.45 -0.19
CA VAL A 21 8.76 -12.59 0.57
C VAL A 21 8.04 -13.58 -0.35
N ALA A 22 7.29 -13.09 -1.35
CA ALA A 22 6.63 -13.96 -2.32
C ALA A 22 7.63 -14.81 -3.12
N PHE A 23 8.76 -14.22 -3.53
CA PHE A 23 9.81 -14.94 -4.24
C PHE A 23 10.61 -15.90 -3.33
N GLY A 24 10.82 -15.54 -2.06
CA GLY A 24 11.53 -16.38 -1.10
C GLY A 24 10.75 -17.62 -0.64
N ALA A 25 9.42 -17.60 -0.74
CA ALA A 25 8.54 -18.69 -0.34
C ALA A 25 8.22 -19.70 -1.49
N ALA A 26 8.98 -19.64 -2.59
CA ALA A 26 8.67 -20.34 -3.83
C ALA A 26 8.73 -21.88 -3.74
N ASP A 27 9.49 -22.44 -2.80
CA ASP A 27 9.87 -23.86 -2.85
C ASP A 27 8.78 -24.84 -2.39
N ASP A 28 8.09 -24.59 -1.26
CA ASP A 28 7.15 -25.59 -0.69
C ASP A 28 5.72 -25.09 -0.43
N ALA A 29 5.49 -23.77 -0.42
CA ALA A 29 4.20 -23.18 -0.04
C ALA A 29 3.86 -21.90 -0.82
N TRP A 30 4.29 -21.81 -2.07
CA TRP A 30 4.17 -20.58 -2.86
C TRP A 30 2.72 -20.10 -3.03
N MET A 31 1.73 -21.00 -3.14
CA MET A 31 0.32 -20.64 -3.34
C MET A 31 -0.29 -19.86 -2.15
N PRO A 32 -0.25 -20.37 -0.90
CA PRO A 32 -0.76 -19.62 0.24
C PRO A 32 0.04 -18.34 0.51
N TRP A 33 1.36 -18.35 0.31
CA TRP A 33 2.19 -17.15 0.47
C TRP A 33 1.88 -16.07 -0.57
N ALA A 34 1.71 -16.44 -1.84
CA ALA A 34 1.29 -15.52 -2.89
C ALA A 34 -0.09 -14.94 -2.59
N THR A 35 -1.04 -15.76 -2.13
CA THR A 35 -2.39 -15.31 -1.77
C THR A 35 -2.35 -14.29 -0.63
N LEU A 36 -1.56 -14.57 0.41
CA LEU A 36 -1.37 -13.67 1.55
C LEU A 36 -0.72 -12.34 1.13
N VAL A 37 0.30 -12.39 0.27
CA VAL A 37 0.96 -11.19 -0.28
C VAL A 37 0.00 -10.35 -1.14
N VAL A 38 -0.80 -10.98 -2.00
CA VAL A 38 -1.81 -10.29 -2.82
C VAL A 38 -2.88 -9.65 -1.94
N PHE A 39 -3.36 -10.35 -0.91
CA PHE A 39 -4.34 -9.81 0.03
C PHE A 39 -3.81 -8.59 0.79
N LEU A 40 -2.60 -8.69 1.36
CA LEU A 40 -1.98 -7.59 2.11
C LEU A 40 -1.66 -6.39 1.22
N SER A 41 -1.22 -6.62 -0.03
CA SER A 41 -0.96 -5.53 -0.99
C SER A 41 -2.25 -4.81 -1.40
N MET A 42 -3.39 -5.51 -1.54
CA MET A 42 -4.69 -4.87 -1.78
C MET A 42 -5.13 -3.95 -0.62
N ILE A 43 -4.88 -4.35 0.62
CA ILE A 43 -5.15 -3.51 1.80
C ILE A 43 -4.27 -2.25 1.76
N LEU A 44 -2.97 -2.41 1.49
CA LEU A 44 -2.04 -1.28 1.42
C LEU A 44 -2.36 -0.33 0.27
N LEU A 45 -2.80 -0.85 -0.88
CA LEU A 45 -3.26 -0.04 -2.00
C LEU A 45 -4.52 0.75 -1.64
N THR A 46 -5.47 0.12 -0.94
CA THR A 46 -6.68 0.80 -0.45
C THR A 46 -6.32 1.94 0.50
N ASP A 47 -5.38 1.70 1.41
CA ASP A 47 -4.94 2.71 2.36
C ASP A 47 -4.19 3.87 1.68
N LEU A 48 -3.35 3.57 0.69
CA LEU A 48 -2.59 4.57 -0.08
C LEU A 48 -3.50 5.45 -0.95
N LEU A 49 -4.55 4.88 -1.53
CA LEU A 49 -5.44 5.59 -2.45
C LEU A 49 -6.58 6.34 -1.74
N PHE A 50 -7.11 5.78 -0.65
CA PHE A 50 -8.36 6.29 -0.06
C PHE A 50 -8.22 6.77 1.37
N LEU A 51 -7.23 6.31 2.14
CA LEU A 51 -7.14 6.61 3.57
C LEU A 51 -6.05 7.64 3.89
N ASP A 52 -5.60 8.39 2.89
CA ASP A 52 -4.70 9.51 3.11
C ASP A 52 -5.46 10.77 3.54
N ALA A 53 -4.94 11.45 4.57
CA ALA A 53 -5.57 12.60 5.18
C ALA A 53 -5.65 13.81 4.24
N THR A 54 -4.88 13.80 3.15
CA THR A 54 -4.88 14.87 2.14
C THR A 54 -5.88 14.63 1.01
N GLN A 55 -6.40 13.41 0.85
CA GLN A 55 -7.30 13.05 -0.27
C GLN A 55 -8.74 13.53 -0.06
N PHE A 56 -9.20 13.65 1.19
CA PHE A 56 -10.54 14.14 1.53
C PHE A 56 -10.57 15.64 1.82
N GLN A 57 -9.94 16.45 0.98
CA GLN A 57 -10.11 17.90 1.05
C GLN A 57 -11.44 18.27 0.39
N TYR A 58 -12.44 18.62 1.21
CA TYR A 58 -13.66 19.25 0.72
C TYR A 58 -13.29 20.58 0.07
N ASN A 59 -13.36 20.64 -1.27
CA ASN A 59 -13.09 21.86 -2.02
C ASN A 59 -14.42 22.58 -2.31
N PRO A 60 -14.78 23.64 -1.57
CA PRO A 60 -16.04 24.35 -1.74
C PRO A 60 -16.15 25.08 -3.10
N ASP A 61 -15.03 25.26 -3.82
CA ASP A 61 -14.93 26.01 -5.08
C ASP A 61 -14.88 25.14 -6.35
N TYR A 62 -15.28 23.86 -6.30
CA TYR A 62 -15.21 22.97 -7.48
C TYR A 62 -16.06 23.43 -8.69
N LYS A 63 -16.89 24.47 -8.55
CA LYS A 63 -17.70 25.08 -9.61
C LYS A 63 -17.73 26.62 -9.57
N ALA A 64 -16.58 27.28 -9.49
CA ALA A 64 -16.45 28.67 -9.90
C ALA A 64 -16.12 28.77 -11.40
#